data_AF-A0A958ICK8-F1
#
_entry.id   AF-A0A958ICK8-F1
#
_cell.length_a   1.000
_cell.length_b   1.000
_cell.length_c   1.000
_cell.angle_alpha   90.00
_cell.angle_beta   90.00
_cell.angle_gamma   90.00
#
_symmetry.space_group_name_H-M   'P 1'
#
loop_
_entity.id
_entity.type
_entity.pdbx_description
1 polymer ?
#
loop_
_entity_poly.entity_id
_entity_poly.type
_entity_poly.pdbx_seq_one_letter_code
_entity_poly.pdbx_strand_id
1 'polypeptide(L)'
;LGNLDMLATLITMFFLITYGMLNLVVFLQQSMKIISFRPTLKIPRFVSFYGGVGCVFMMFLINPMFSAAAIAIIILLYIWLTRKGLQSEWGDIRGGLFLVLAERASRVAAKFPRHQISWKPDLLLPVDNPRVWSGPLLFIRDVTHPSGSIFAFTVSEGDRAAAEKDMKQLLMPLSNQKIYVNSTVIEDNDFIHGAKMVIQTLKGGTFKPNVLFLTLGDDATKEPALEQMVLEAARDELGIVILRQHPRVAFGMQKHINLWLRERSPNWHLAVLLALHLQLNWNGKLNLVTTATSPDERGRLQEFMEKLSDLARLPSMTEYHIIDGNFRDALKNAPRADINIFGIGDRPDFKLMRDAADLTNTSCLYVKDSGHESALV
;
A
#
# COMPACT_ATOMS: atom_id res chain seq x y z
N LEU A 1 -5.46 35.68 57.50
CA LEU A 1 -5.44 36.52 56.27
C LEU A 1 -4.93 35.78 55.01
N GLY A 2 -4.60 34.48 55.04
CA GLY A 2 -4.05 33.78 53.86
C GLY A 2 -4.89 32.65 53.25
N ASN A 3 -6.08 32.32 53.78
CA ASN A 3 -6.84 31.15 53.33
C ASN A 3 -7.93 31.49 52.29
N LEU A 4 -8.50 32.70 52.34
CA LEU A 4 -9.57 33.12 51.42
C LEU A 4 -9.03 33.47 50.03
N ASP A 5 -7.95 34.25 49.95
CA ASP A 5 -7.36 34.69 48.67
C ASP A 5 -6.72 33.52 47.90
N MET A 6 -6.09 32.59 48.64
CA MET A 6 -5.59 31.33 48.10
C MET A 6 -6.73 30.48 47.52
N LEU A 7 -7.83 30.35 48.25
CA LEU A 7 -9.01 29.61 47.80
C LEU A 7 -9.65 30.26 46.57
N ALA A 8 -9.80 31.59 46.56
CA ALA A 8 -10.34 32.34 45.43
C ALA A 8 -9.49 32.17 44.16
N THR A 9 -8.16 32.21 44.30
CA THR A 9 -7.22 31.98 43.20
C THR A 9 -7.36 30.56 42.64
N LEU A 10 -7.44 29.56 43.53
CA LEU A 10 -7.58 28.16 43.14
C LEU A 10 -8.89 27.92 42.37
N ILE A 11 -10.01 28.42 42.88
CA ILE A 11 -11.32 28.31 42.23
C ILE A 11 -11.31 28.98 40.85
N THR A 12 -10.72 30.18 40.76
CA THR A 12 -10.60 30.92 39.49
C THR A 12 -9.83 30.12 38.45
N MET A 13 -8.73 29.47 38.85
CA MET A 13 -7.95 28.61 37.96
C MET A 13 -8.75 27.44 37.42
N PHE A 14 -9.51 26.75 38.29
CA PHE A 14 -10.37 25.65 37.84
C PHE A 14 -11.43 26.11 36.83
N PHE A 15 -12.07 27.26 37.07
CA PHE A 15 -13.03 27.82 36.11
C PHE A 15 -12.38 28.21 34.78
N LEU A 16 -11.21 28.84 34.81
CA LEU A 16 -10.46 29.18 33.58
C LEU A 16 -10.08 27.93 32.79
N ILE A 17 -9.70 26.84 33.46
CA ILE A 17 -9.45 25.55 32.81
C ILE A 17 -10.72 25.04 32.14
N THR A 18 -11.85 24.99 32.85
CA THR A 18 -13.12 24.50 32.31
C THR A 18 -13.59 25.35 31.13
N TYR A 19 -13.56 26.67 31.26
CA TYR A 19 -13.94 27.59 30.18
C TYR A 19 -12.99 27.52 28.98
N GLY A 20 -11.68 27.39 29.24
CA GLY A 20 -10.68 27.18 28.19
C GLY A 20 -10.95 25.89 27.41
N MET A 21 -11.21 24.79 28.11
CA MET A 21 -11.53 23.50 27.50
C MET A 21 -12.84 23.53 26.70
N LEU A 22 -13.90 24.15 27.22
CA LEU A 22 -15.16 24.31 26.49
C LEU A 22 -14.98 25.10 25.19
N ASN A 23 -14.27 26.23 25.28
CA ASN A 23 -13.94 27.06 24.11
C ASN A 23 -13.11 26.30 23.07
N LEU A 24 -12.12 25.52 23.52
CA LEU A 24 -11.32 24.66 22.65
C LEU A 24 -12.16 23.60 21.94
N VAL A 25 -13.04 22.89 22.67
CA VAL A 25 -13.93 21.87 22.09
C VAL A 25 -14.87 22.47 21.05
N VAL A 26 -15.51 23.60 21.36
CA VAL A 26 -16.40 24.30 20.41
C VAL A 26 -15.62 24.76 19.18
N PHE A 27 -14.43 25.34 19.35
CA PHE A 27 -13.58 25.76 18.24
C PHE A 27 -13.21 24.59 17.32
N LEU A 28 -12.79 23.45 17.90
CA LEU A 28 -12.44 22.25 17.13
C LEU A 28 -13.66 21.71 16.37
N GLN A 29 -14.80 21.55 17.03
CA GLN A 29 -16.03 21.03 16.42
C GLN A 29 -16.55 21.92 15.28
N GLN A 30 -16.54 23.24 15.48
CA GLN A 30 -16.91 24.20 14.42
C GLN A 30 -15.93 24.20 13.24
N SER A 31 -14.62 24.03 13.51
CA SER A 31 -13.59 23.99 12.47
C SER A 31 -13.70 22.75 11.57
N MET A 32 -14.12 21.63 12.15
CA MET A 32 -14.34 20.38 11.42
C MET A 32 -15.63 20.38 10.58
N LYS A 33 -16.57 21.29 10.82
CA LYS A 33 -17.87 21.38 10.12
C LYS A 33 -18.65 20.06 10.08
N ILE A 34 -18.58 19.28 11.16
CA ILE A 34 -19.28 18.00 11.25
C ILE A 34 -20.78 18.26 11.41
N ILE A 35 -21.61 17.56 10.64
CA ILE A 35 -23.08 17.73 10.60
C ILE A 35 -23.75 17.42 11.94
N SER A 36 -23.14 16.58 12.79
CA SER A 36 -23.66 16.21 14.11
C SER A 36 -23.55 17.34 15.14
N PHE A 37 -22.64 18.30 14.96
CA PHE A 37 -22.54 19.47 15.83
C PHE A 37 -23.45 20.60 15.32
N ARG A 38 -24.66 20.69 15.89
CA ARG A 38 -25.69 21.69 15.53
C ARG A 38 -26.03 22.58 16.72
N PRO A 39 -25.15 23.53 17.09
CA PRO A 39 -25.47 24.44 18.17
C PRO A 39 -26.67 25.31 17.77
N THR A 40 -27.68 25.37 18.63
CA THR A 40 -28.85 26.24 18.45
C THR A 40 -28.43 27.72 18.45
N LEU A 41 -27.45 28.06 19.30
CA LEU A 41 -26.79 29.36 19.33
C LEU A 41 -25.57 29.39 18.39
N LYS A 42 -25.64 30.18 17.32
CA LYS A 42 -24.54 30.34 16.37
C LYS A 42 -23.52 31.35 16.87
N ILE A 43 -22.45 30.86 17.50
CA ILE A 43 -21.31 31.69 17.90
C ILE A 43 -20.25 31.67 16.78
N PRO A 44 -19.69 32.81 16.35
CA PRO A 44 -18.60 32.84 15.38
C PRO A 44 -17.35 32.11 15.90
N ARG A 45 -16.71 31.30 15.04
CA ARG A 45 -15.54 30.47 15.38
C ARG A 45 -14.40 31.20 16.08
N PHE A 46 -14.18 32.46 15.74
CA PHE A 46 -13.09 33.24 16.32
C PHE A 46 -13.35 33.57 17.80
N VAL A 47 -14.62 33.67 18.22
CA VAL A 47 -14.99 33.94 19.62
C VAL A 47 -14.52 32.79 20.51
N SER A 48 -14.79 31.54 20.12
CA SER A 48 -14.32 30.37 20.87
C SER A 48 -12.80 30.22 20.83
N PHE A 49 -12.15 30.55 19.70
CA PHE A 49 -10.69 30.56 19.63
C PHE A 49 -10.07 31.56 20.62
N TYR A 50 -10.49 32.82 20.55
CA TYR A 50 -9.96 33.87 21.43
C TYR A 50 -10.39 33.68 22.89
N GLY A 51 -11.57 33.12 23.15
CA GLY A 51 -12.01 32.76 24.50
C GLY A 51 -11.11 31.68 25.13
N GLY A 52 -10.73 30.66 24.37
CA GLY A 52 -9.80 29.62 24.81
C GLY A 52 -8.40 30.18 25.07
N VAL A 53 -7.85 30.94 24.12
CA VAL A 53 -6.54 31.60 24.27
C VAL A 53 -6.55 32.58 25.44
N GLY A 54 -7.62 33.36 25.61
CA GLY A 54 -7.79 34.30 26.70
C GLY A 54 -7.81 33.62 28.06
N CYS A 55 -8.46 32.45 28.19
CA CYS A 55 -8.44 31.67 29.42
C CYS A 55 -7.00 31.25 29.79
N VAL A 56 -6.26 30.70 28.83
CA VAL A 56 -4.86 30.29 29.04
C VAL A 56 -3.98 31.50 29.38
N PHE A 57 -4.15 32.62 28.67
CA PHE A 57 -3.41 33.84 28.92
C PHE A 57 -3.66 34.38 30.34
N MET A 58 -4.92 34.44 30.78
CA MET A 58 -5.27 34.89 32.14
C MET A 58 -4.74 33.94 33.21
N MET A 59 -4.74 32.62 32.97
CA MET A 59 -4.13 31.65 33.88
C MET A 59 -2.64 31.97 34.10
N PHE A 60 -1.88 32.18 33.03
CA PHE A 60 -0.47 32.54 33.13
C PHE A 60 -0.25 33.87 33.85
N LEU A 61 -1.13 34.85 33.67
CA LEU A 61 -1.03 36.16 34.32
C LEU A 61 -1.26 36.07 35.85
N ILE A 62 -2.18 35.20 36.29
CA ILE A 62 -2.48 35.02 37.71
C ILE A 62 -1.40 34.18 38.41
N ASN A 63 -1.04 33.01 37.84
CA ASN A 63 0.01 32.15 38.41
C ASN A 63 0.66 31.27 37.33
N PRO A 64 1.87 31.62 36.85
CA PRO A 64 2.57 30.85 35.83
C PRO A 64 2.90 29.41 36.24
N MET A 65 3.34 29.19 37.50
CA MET A 65 3.76 27.88 37.99
C MET A 65 2.58 26.91 38.08
N PHE A 66 1.46 27.36 38.67
CA PHE A 66 0.24 26.58 38.74
C PHE A 66 -0.31 26.28 37.34
N SER A 67 -0.29 27.26 36.43
CA SER A 67 -0.77 27.10 35.06
C SER A 67 0.02 26.06 34.29
N ALA A 68 1.36 26.12 34.35
CA ALA A 68 2.22 25.13 33.73
C ALA A 68 1.97 23.71 34.30
N ALA A 69 1.84 23.59 35.62
CA ALA A 69 1.53 22.32 36.28
C ALA A 69 0.14 21.78 35.88
N ALA A 70 -0.88 22.63 35.85
CA ALA A 70 -2.24 22.25 35.47
C ALA A 70 -2.31 21.79 34.01
N ILE A 71 -1.69 22.54 33.08
CA ILE A 71 -1.60 22.16 31.67
C ILE A 71 -0.87 20.82 31.52
N ALA A 72 0.25 20.63 32.23
CA ALA A 72 0.98 19.36 32.22
C ALA A 72 0.13 18.20 32.73
N ILE A 73 -0.61 18.39 33.83
CA ILE A 73 -1.53 17.37 34.38
C ILE A 73 -2.65 17.05 33.39
N ILE A 74 -3.26 18.06 32.76
CA ILE A 74 -4.32 17.85 31.76
C ILE A 74 -3.79 17.05 30.56
N ILE A 75 -2.59 17.40 30.06
CA ILE A 75 -1.96 16.67 28.95
C ILE A 75 -1.63 15.23 29.36
N LEU A 76 -1.09 15.01 30.57
CA LEU A 76 -0.79 13.69 31.10
C LEU A 76 -2.04 12.84 31.26
N LEU A 77 -3.11 13.39 31.86
CA LEU A 77 -4.40 12.72 32.00
C LEU A 77 -5.00 12.39 30.62
N TYR A 78 -4.93 13.32 29.68
CA TYR A 78 -5.39 13.11 28.32
C TYR A 78 -4.63 11.97 27.63
N ILE A 79 -3.29 11.95 27.71
CA ILE A 79 -2.47 10.87 27.16
C ILE A 79 -2.79 9.54 27.85
N TRP A 80 -2.94 9.54 29.17
CA TRP A 80 -3.26 8.35 29.95
C TRP A 80 -4.63 7.76 29.59
N LEU A 81 -5.67 8.60 29.51
CA LEU A 81 -7.01 8.20 29.07
C LEU A 81 -7.00 7.68 27.63
N THR A 82 -6.24 8.31 26.75
CA THR A 82 -6.06 7.86 25.37
C THR A 82 -5.45 6.46 25.31
N ARG A 83 -4.36 6.24 26.06
CA ARG A 83 -3.64 4.96 26.06
C ARG A 83 -4.47 3.83 26.64
N LYS A 84 -5.40 4.12 27.55
CA LYS A 84 -6.34 3.13 28.08
C LYS A 84 -7.38 2.67 27.05
N GLY A 85 -7.42 3.25 25.86
CA GLY A 85 -8.24 2.73 24.76
C GLY A 85 -9.72 2.64 25.12
N LEU A 86 -10.23 3.64 25.87
CA LEU A 86 -11.66 3.78 26.11
C LEU A 86 -12.33 4.05 24.76
N GLN A 87 -12.68 2.98 24.05
CA GLN A 87 -13.54 3.04 22.88
C GLN A 87 -14.91 3.50 23.38
N SER A 88 -15.11 4.82 23.40
CA SER A 88 -16.42 5.37 23.64
C SER A 88 -17.31 4.92 22.48
N GLU A 89 -18.41 4.23 22.78
CA GLU A 89 -19.44 3.83 21.80
C GLU A 89 -19.97 5.02 20.97
N TRP A 90 -19.69 6.26 21.40
CA TRP A 90 -20.19 7.51 20.81
C TRP A 90 -19.16 8.28 19.97
N GLY A 91 -18.01 7.67 19.68
CA GLY A 91 -17.03 8.21 18.73
C GLY A 91 -16.00 9.17 19.34
N ASP A 92 -14.74 9.02 18.92
CA ASP A 92 -13.64 9.89 19.31
C ASP A 92 -13.62 11.14 18.41
N ILE A 93 -13.66 12.33 19.01
CA ILE A 93 -13.52 13.63 18.32
C ILE A 93 -12.26 13.64 17.43
N ARG A 94 -11.20 12.92 17.83
CA ARG A 94 -9.97 12.76 17.02
C ARG A 94 -10.22 11.96 15.75
N GLY A 95 -10.98 10.87 15.85
CA GLY A 95 -11.38 10.07 14.69
C GLY A 95 -12.15 10.91 13.69
N GLY A 96 -13.07 11.75 14.18
CA GLY A 96 -13.78 12.74 13.37
C GLY A 96 -12.85 13.76 12.70
N LEU A 97 -11.85 14.27 13.42
CA LEU A 97 -10.85 15.19 12.87
C LEU A 97 -10.02 14.54 11.75
N PHE A 98 -9.47 13.35 12.00
CA PHE A 98 -8.68 12.62 11.01
C PHE A 98 -9.51 12.24 9.80
N LEU A 99 -10.79 11.87 9.97
CA LEU A 99 -11.69 11.57 8.88
C LEU A 99 -11.91 12.80 7.97
N VAL A 100 -12.18 13.97 8.56
CA VAL A 100 -12.37 15.22 7.79
C VAL A 100 -11.08 15.63 7.09
N LEU A 101 -9.93 15.48 7.75
CA LEU A 101 -8.63 15.75 7.13
C LEU A 101 -8.35 14.78 5.97
N ALA A 102 -8.62 13.49 6.15
CA ALA A 102 -8.48 12.48 5.11
C ALA A 102 -9.42 12.73 3.94
N GLU A 103 -10.68 13.10 4.19
CA GLU A 103 -11.65 13.44 3.14
C GLU A 103 -11.19 14.66 2.32
N ARG A 104 -10.70 15.72 2.98
CA ARG A 104 -10.16 16.90 2.30
C ARG A 104 -8.91 16.57 1.49
N ALA A 105 -7.98 15.82 2.08
CA ALA A 105 -6.76 15.39 1.40
C ALA A 105 -7.09 14.51 0.18
N SER A 106 -8.01 13.57 0.33
CA SER A 106 -8.53 12.71 -0.74
C SER A 106 -9.12 13.53 -1.88
N ARG A 107 -9.99 14.50 -1.56
CA ARG A 107 -10.61 15.39 -2.58
C ARG A 107 -9.57 16.23 -3.33
N VAL A 108 -8.52 16.69 -2.66
CA VAL A 108 -7.42 17.41 -3.30
C VAL A 108 -6.59 16.45 -4.18
N ALA A 109 -6.24 15.27 -3.65
CA ALA A 109 -5.49 14.25 -4.38
C ALA A 109 -6.21 13.78 -5.65
N ALA A 110 -7.55 13.68 -5.64
CA ALA A 110 -8.36 13.31 -6.79
C ALA A 110 -8.27 14.27 -7.98
N LYS A 111 -7.75 15.49 -7.79
CA LYS A 111 -7.53 16.47 -8.87
C LYS A 111 -6.22 16.25 -9.64
N PHE A 112 -5.31 15.45 -9.11
CA PHE A 112 -3.99 15.22 -9.70
C PHE A 112 -3.90 13.81 -10.31
N PRO A 113 -3.41 13.66 -11.54
CA PRO A 113 -3.19 12.35 -12.14
C PRO A 113 -2.08 11.61 -11.38
N ARG A 114 -2.40 10.45 -10.77
CA ARG A 114 -1.45 9.64 -9.97
C ARG A 114 -0.19 9.25 -10.74
N HIS A 115 -0.34 8.97 -12.03
CA HIS A 115 0.70 8.39 -12.88
C HIS A 115 1.83 9.38 -13.26
N GLN A 116 1.67 10.69 -13.00
CA GLN A 116 2.64 11.71 -13.46
C GLN A 116 3.70 12.08 -12.42
N ILE A 117 3.59 11.67 -11.15
CA ILE A 117 4.42 12.25 -10.06
C ILE A 117 5.12 11.19 -9.22
N SER A 118 4.45 10.08 -8.87
CA SER A 118 5.08 9.03 -8.05
C SER A 118 4.31 7.72 -8.18
N TRP A 119 4.95 6.69 -8.75
CA TRP A 119 4.39 5.34 -8.76
C TRP A 119 4.66 4.63 -7.42
N LYS A 120 3.67 3.88 -6.93
CA LYS A 120 3.80 2.96 -5.80
C LYS A 120 2.92 1.73 -6.04
N PRO A 121 3.26 0.55 -5.49
CA PRO A 121 2.48 -0.66 -5.71
C PRO A 121 1.21 -0.65 -4.86
N ASP A 122 0.05 -0.51 -5.52
CA ASP A 122 -1.28 -0.65 -4.94
C ASP A 122 -1.90 -1.96 -5.49
N LEU A 123 -1.72 -3.07 -4.76
CA LEU A 123 -2.06 -4.41 -5.22
C LEU A 123 -3.54 -4.74 -4.98
N LEU A 124 -4.19 -5.29 -5.99
CA LEU A 124 -5.47 -6.00 -5.90
C LEU A 124 -5.20 -7.50 -5.76
N LEU A 125 -5.67 -8.10 -4.66
CA LEU A 125 -5.43 -9.50 -4.31
C LEU A 125 -6.75 -10.31 -4.35
N PRO A 126 -7.04 -11.05 -5.42
CA PRO A 126 -8.05 -12.10 -5.40
C PRO A 126 -7.56 -13.27 -4.53
N VAL A 127 -8.28 -13.53 -3.43
CA VAL A 127 -8.03 -14.65 -2.53
C VAL A 127 -9.15 -15.67 -2.74
N ASP A 128 -8.80 -16.87 -3.19
CA ASP A 128 -9.76 -17.95 -3.43
C ASP A 128 -10.23 -18.59 -2.12
N ASN A 129 -9.29 -18.98 -1.27
CA ASN A 129 -9.57 -19.54 0.05
C ASN A 129 -8.63 -18.91 1.10
N PRO A 130 -9.16 -18.03 1.96
CA PRO A 130 -8.35 -17.30 2.93
C PRO A 130 -7.60 -18.18 3.93
N ARG A 131 -8.02 -19.44 4.13
CA ARG A 131 -7.41 -20.37 5.09
C ARG A 131 -6.11 -20.99 4.58
N VAL A 132 -5.91 -21.05 3.27
CA VAL A 132 -4.77 -21.74 2.62
C VAL A 132 -3.90 -20.83 1.76
N TRP A 133 -4.31 -19.57 1.56
CA TRP A 133 -3.63 -18.60 0.68
C TRP A 133 -2.39 -17.92 1.31
N SER A 134 -1.76 -18.48 2.34
CA SER A 134 -0.68 -17.79 3.06
C SER A 134 0.67 -17.75 2.33
N GLY A 135 0.87 -18.62 1.32
CA GLY A 135 2.13 -18.76 0.58
C GLY A 135 2.76 -17.47 0.05
N PRO A 136 2.05 -16.65 -0.76
CA PRO A 136 2.61 -15.45 -1.38
C PRO A 136 2.77 -14.26 -0.43
N LEU A 137 2.29 -14.33 0.82
CA LEU A 137 2.26 -13.17 1.72
C LEU A 137 3.65 -12.59 1.99
N LEU A 138 4.68 -13.43 2.07
CA LEU A 138 6.07 -12.98 2.25
C LEU A 138 6.53 -12.10 1.08
N PHE A 139 6.21 -12.50 -0.15
CA PHE A 139 6.56 -11.74 -1.33
C PHE A 139 5.72 -10.47 -1.47
N ILE A 140 4.42 -10.56 -1.20
CA ILE A 140 3.51 -9.41 -1.22
C ILE A 140 3.99 -8.34 -0.25
N ARG A 141 4.44 -8.72 0.95
CA ARG A 141 5.09 -7.82 1.90
C ARG A 141 6.29 -7.11 1.26
N ASP A 142 7.19 -7.87 0.64
CA ASP A 142 8.43 -7.34 0.05
C ASP A 142 8.19 -6.47 -1.18
N VAL A 143 7.04 -6.59 -1.83
CA VAL A 143 6.64 -5.70 -2.92
C VAL A 143 5.85 -4.49 -2.43
N THR A 144 5.24 -4.52 -1.25
CA THR A 144 4.35 -3.43 -0.79
C THR A 144 4.94 -2.57 0.32
N HIS A 145 5.87 -3.08 1.14
CA HIS A 145 6.53 -2.28 2.15
C HIS A 145 7.54 -1.30 1.52
N PRO A 146 7.64 -0.02 1.93
CA PRO A 146 6.95 0.63 3.04
C PRO A 146 5.71 1.44 2.66
N SER A 147 5.48 1.71 1.38
CA SER A 147 4.52 2.74 0.92
C SER A 147 3.40 2.22 0.02
N GLY A 148 3.41 0.93 -0.29
CA GLY A 148 2.38 0.25 -1.07
C GLY A 148 1.08 0.07 -0.29
N SER A 149 0.08 -0.45 -0.97
CA SER A 149 -1.25 -0.70 -0.41
C SER A 149 -1.81 -2.01 -0.94
N ILE A 150 -2.68 -2.63 -0.15
CA ILE A 150 -3.24 -3.94 -0.45
C ILE A 150 -4.75 -3.83 -0.38
N PHE A 151 -5.41 -4.20 -1.47
CA PHE A 151 -6.85 -4.33 -1.60
C PHE A 151 -7.13 -5.80 -1.87
N ALA A 152 -7.50 -6.54 -0.84
CA ALA A 152 -7.77 -7.96 -0.97
C ALA A 152 -9.27 -8.22 -1.03
N PHE A 153 -9.69 -9.21 -1.81
CA PHE A 153 -11.07 -9.66 -1.81
C PHE A 153 -11.18 -11.17 -1.93
N THR A 154 -12.28 -11.70 -1.40
CA THR A 154 -12.69 -13.09 -1.60
C THR A 154 -14.17 -13.11 -1.96
N VAL A 155 -14.59 -14.15 -2.67
CA VAL A 155 -16.00 -14.39 -2.99
C VAL A 155 -16.49 -15.52 -2.09
N SER A 156 -17.70 -15.39 -1.52
CA SER A 156 -18.31 -16.34 -0.59
C SER A 156 -19.75 -16.66 -1.00
N GLU A 157 -20.13 -17.93 -0.95
CA GLU A 157 -21.46 -18.42 -1.32
C GLU A 157 -22.50 -18.34 -0.19
N GLY A 158 -22.19 -17.70 0.94
CA GLY A 158 -23.21 -17.45 1.99
C GLY A 158 -22.74 -17.29 3.43
N ASP A 159 -21.48 -17.57 3.76
CA ASP A 159 -20.92 -17.31 5.11
C ASP A 159 -19.92 -16.16 5.07
N ARG A 160 -20.46 -14.98 4.78
CA ARG A 160 -19.69 -13.74 4.69
C ARG A 160 -18.95 -13.41 5.99
N ALA A 161 -19.59 -13.60 7.15
CA ALA A 161 -19.00 -13.26 8.43
C ALA A 161 -17.77 -14.13 8.75
N ALA A 162 -17.83 -15.44 8.47
CA ALA A 162 -16.66 -16.29 8.63
C ALA A 162 -15.55 -15.93 7.62
N ALA A 163 -15.90 -15.67 6.36
CA ALA A 163 -14.94 -15.26 5.34
C ALA A 163 -14.24 -13.92 5.69
N GLU A 164 -14.98 -12.95 6.26
CA GLU A 164 -14.42 -11.68 6.72
C GLU A 164 -13.41 -11.89 7.86
N LYS A 165 -13.75 -12.79 8.81
CA LYS A 165 -12.84 -13.17 9.90
C LYS A 165 -11.58 -13.85 9.38
N ASP A 166 -11.73 -14.81 8.46
CA ASP A 166 -10.61 -15.57 7.90
C ASP A 166 -9.70 -14.65 7.07
N MET A 167 -10.26 -13.74 6.26
CA MET A 167 -9.50 -12.71 5.54
C MET A 167 -8.73 -11.78 6.48
N LYS A 168 -9.36 -11.32 7.55
CA LYS A 168 -8.71 -10.46 8.54
C LYS A 168 -7.53 -11.19 9.21
N GLN A 169 -7.70 -12.48 9.53
CA GLN A 169 -6.64 -13.30 10.12
C GLN A 169 -5.48 -13.52 9.15
N LEU A 170 -5.77 -13.83 7.88
CA LEU A 170 -4.76 -14.01 6.82
C LEU A 170 -3.89 -12.76 6.65
N LEU A 171 -4.49 -11.57 6.65
CA LEU A 171 -3.81 -10.31 6.33
C LEU A 171 -3.25 -9.58 7.56
N MET A 172 -3.54 -10.05 8.77
CA MET A 172 -3.04 -9.45 10.02
C MET A 172 -1.52 -9.26 10.05
N PRO A 173 -0.67 -10.21 9.56
CA PRO A 173 0.78 -10.01 9.51
C PRO A 173 1.22 -8.81 8.67
N LEU A 174 0.51 -8.51 7.58
CA LEU A 174 0.81 -7.38 6.70
C LEU A 174 0.40 -6.05 7.33
N SER A 175 -0.78 -6.02 7.97
CA SER A 175 -1.29 -4.84 8.69
C SER A 175 -0.38 -4.43 9.85
N ASN A 176 0.18 -5.40 10.58
CA ASN A 176 1.13 -5.15 11.67
C ASN A 176 2.43 -4.45 11.21
N GLN A 177 2.75 -4.51 9.92
CA GLN A 177 3.93 -3.86 9.34
C GLN A 177 3.65 -2.45 8.80
N LYS A 178 2.53 -1.84 9.20
CA LYS A 178 2.11 -0.49 8.76
C LYS A 178 1.83 -0.38 7.26
N ILE A 179 1.62 -1.51 6.58
CA ILE A 179 1.14 -1.54 5.21
C ILE A 179 -0.37 -1.24 5.25
N TYR A 180 -0.86 -0.36 4.37
CA TYR A 180 -2.29 -0.12 4.26
C TYR A 180 -2.96 -1.35 3.66
N VAL A 181 -3.82 -2.02 4.43
CA VAL A 181 -4.56 -3.19 3.99
C VAL A 181 -6.05 -2.93 4.11
N ASN A 182 -6.76 -3.11 3.01
CA ASN A 182 -8.21 -3.15 2.95
C ASN A 182 -8.65 -4.54 2.45
N SER A 183 -9.68 -5.11 3.06
CA SER A 183 -10.22 -6.42 2.69
C SER A 183 -11.72 -6.35 2.50
N THR A 184 -12.26 -7.01 1.49
CA THR A 184 -13.71 -7.07 1.23
C THR A 184 -14.14 -8.49 0.90
N VAL A 185 -15.31 -8.89 1.39
CA VAL A 185 -15.95 -10.16 1.00
C VAL A 185 -17.15 -9.84 0.14
N ILE A 186 -17.21 -10.47 -1.02
CA ILE A 186 -18.34 -10.36 -1.95
C ILE A 186 -19.17 -11.64 -1.84
N GLU A 187 -20.48 -11.48 -1.68
CA GLU A 187 -21.42 -12.59 -1.74
C GLU A 187 -21.78 -12.84 -3.21
N ASP A 188 -21.31 -13.96 -3.75
CA ASP A 188 -21.57 -14.37 -5.14
C ASP A 188 -21.35 -15.89 -5.26
N ASN A 189 -21.93 -16.48 -6.31
CA ASN A 189 -21.76 -17.89 -6.67
C ASN A 189 -20.65 -18.10 -7.71
N ASP A 190 -20.18 -17.04 -8.36
CA ASP A 190 -19.07 -17.11 -9.31
C ASP A 190 -17.94 -16.17 -8.90
N PHE A 191 -16.76 -16.75 -8.71
CA PHE A 191 -15.55 -16.02 -8.34
C PHE A 191 -15.17 -14.96 -9.39
N ILE A 192 -15.30 -15.29 -10.68
CA ILE A 192 -14.91 -14.37 -11.77
C ILE A 192 -15.89 -13.21 -11.88
N HIS A 193 -17.19 -13.49 -11.79
CA HIS A 193 -18.20 -12.45 -11.72
C HIS A 193 -17.96 -11.51 -10.53
N GLY A 194 -17.70 -12.06 -9.33
CA GLY A 194 -17.33 -11.29 -8.14
C GLY A 194 -16.07 -10.44 -8.34
N ALA A 195 -15.01 -11.03 -8.92
CA ALA A 195 -13.76 -10.33 -9.21
C ALA A 195 -13.97 -9.14 -10.16
N LYS A 196 -14.78 -9.31 -11.21
CA LYS A 196 -15.13 -8.25 -12.15
C LYS A 196 -15.83 -7.08 -11.45
N MET A 197 -16.78 -7.36 -10.56
CA MET A 197 -17.46 -6.32 -9.78
C MET A 197 -16.47 -5.53 -8.91
N VAL A 198 -15.52 -6.21 -8.26
CA VAL A 198 -14.51 -5.55 -7.42
C VAL A 198 -13.57 -4.67 -8.25
N ILE A 199 -13.03 -5.20 -9.35
CA ILE A 199 -12.12 -4.46 -10.25
C ILE A 199 -12.80 -3.16 -10.72
N GLN A 200 -14.04 -3.26 -11.20
CA GLN A 200 -14.79 -2.12 -11.74
C GLN A 200 -15.19 -1.12 -10.65
N THR A 201 -15.54 -1.59 -9.45
CA THR A 201 -15.92 -0.71 -8.33
C THR A 201 -14.73 0.06 -7.79
N LEU A 202 -13.59 -0.60 -7.58
CA LEU A 202 -12.40 0.04 -7.03
C LEU A 202 -11.79 1.08 -7.98
N LYS A 203 -12.01 0.96 -9.29
CA LYS A 203 -11.57 1.94 -10.29
C LYS A 203 -12.09 3.37 -10.03
N GLY A 204 -13.29 3.48 -9.45
CA GLY A 204 -13.92 4.76 -9.10
C GLY A 204 -13.42 5.40 -7.80
N GLY A 205 -12.61 4.68 -7.02
CA GLY A 205 -12.08 5.17 -5.74
C GLY A 205 -10.93 6.17 -5.91
N THR A 206 -10.77 7.08 -4.94
CA THR A 206 -9.60 7.97 -4.88
C THR A 206 -8.31 7.20 -4.59
N PHE A 207 -8.42 6.17 -3.75
CA PHE A 207 -7.36 5.19 -3.52
C PHE A 207 -7.79 3.89 -4.19
N LYS A 208 -7.21 3.63 -5.36
CA LYS A 208 -7.52 2.48 -6.19
C LYS A 208 -6.27 1.64 -6.42
N PRO A 209 -6.42 0.31 -6.57
CA PRO A 209 -5.31 -0.54 -6.99
C PRO A 209 -4.83 -0.12 -8.39
N ASN A 210 -3.54 -0.35 -8.66
CA ASN A 210 -2.94 -0.18 -9.98
C ASN A 210 -2.35 -1.49 -10.52
N VAL A 211 -2.26 -2.54 -9.70
CA VAL A 211 -1.72 -3.84 -10.12
C VAL A 211 -2.63 -4.96 -9.62
N LEU A 212 -3.09 -5.84 -10.50
CA LEU A 212 -3.67 -7.13 -10.15
C LEU A 212 -2.54 -8.13 -9.88
N PHE A 213 -2.51 -8.69 -8.67
CA PHE A 213 -1.55 -9.72 -8.29
C PHE A 213 -2.21 -11.10 -8.29
N LEU A 214 -1.62 -12.05 -9.00
CA LEU A 214 -2.12 -13.41 -9.17
C LEU A 214 -1.03 -14.41 -8.82
N THR A 215 -1.42 -15.63 -8.51
CA THR A 215 -0.49 -16.74 -8.30
C THR A 215 -0.72 -17.84 -9.34
N LEU A 216 0.37 -18.47 -9.78
CA LEU A 216 0.34 -19.59 -10.71
C LEU A 216 0.70 -20.90 -10.01
N GLY A 217 -0.32 -21.73 -9.77
CA GLY A 217 -0.17 -23.09 -9.26
C GLY A 217 0.11 -24.13 -10.34
N ASP A 218 0.25 -25.39 -9.93
CA ASP A 218 0.39 -26.54 -10.83
C ASP A 218 -0.92 -26.97 -11.50
N ASP A 219 -2.04 -26.55 -10.91
CA ASP A 219 -3.37 -26.92 -11.36
C ASP A 219 -3.75 -26.16 -12.65
N ALA A 220 -3.74 -26.88 -13.77
CA ALA A 220 -4.13 -26.36 -15.07
C ALA A 220 -5.62 -26.03 -15.17
N THR A 221 -6.47 -26.59 -14.28
CA THR A 221 -7.92 -26.32 -14.31
C THR A 221 -8.26 -24.88 -13.95
N LYS A 222 -7.36 -24.19 -13.24
CA LYS A 222 -7.50 -22.77 -12.87
C LYS A 222 -7.04 -21.79 -13.95
N GLU A 223 -6.41 -22.27 -15.03
CA GLU A 223 -5.88 -21.41 -16.10
C GLU A 223 -6.95 -20.56 -16.81
N PRO A 224 -8.14 -21.09 -17.17
CA PRO A 224 -9.17 -20.27 -17.82
C PRO A 224 -9.64 -19.11 -16.94
N ALA A 225 -9.77 -19.36 -15.62
CA ALA A 225 -10.13 -18.34 -14.65
C ALA A 225 -9.02 -17.27 -14.54
N LEU A 226 -7.75 -17.70 -14.54
CA LEU A 226 -6.60 -16.79 -14.52
C LEU A 226 -6.52 -15.94 -15.79
N GLU A 227 -6.73 -16.51 -16.97
CA GLU A 227 -6.78 -15.80 -18.24
C GLU A 227 -7.91 -14.76 -18.26
N GLN A 228 -9.11 -15.11 -17.77
CA GLN A 228 -10.21 -14.16 -17.66
C GLN A 228 -9.89 -12.98 -16.72
N MET A 229 -9.28 -13.24 -15.57
CA MET A 229 -8.84 -12.17 -14.66
C MET A 229 -7.79 -11.26 -15.31
N VAL A 230 -6.85 -11.83 -16.07
CA VAL A 230 -5.84 -11.08 -16.83
C VAL A 230 -6.50 -10.18 -17.88
N LEU A 231 -7.51 -10.68 -18.59
CA LEU A 231 -8.24 -9.91 -19.60
C LEU A 231 -9.07 -8.77 -19.00
N GLU A 232 -9.77 -9.01 -17.89
CA GLU A 232 -10.55 -7.97 -17.21
C GLU A 232 -9.63 -6.90 -16.60
N ALA A 233 -8.51 -7.29 -15.98
CA ALA A 233 -7.52 -6.33 -15.46
C ALA A 233 -6.90 -5.48 -16.56
N ALA A 234 -6.52 -6.07 -17.70
CA ALA A 234 -5.99 -5.33 -18.84
C ALA A 234 -7.02 -4.35 -19.42
N ARG A 235 -8.30 -4.73 -19.48
CA ARG A 235 -9.40 -3.85 -19.93
C ARG A 235 -9.57 -2.65 -19.01
N ASP A 236 -9.32 -2.82 -17.71
CA ASP A 236 -9.44 -1.77 -16.71
C ASP A 236 -8.13 -1.03 -16.40
N GLU A 237 -7.11 -1.20 -17.26
CA GLU A 237 -5.81 -0.53 -17.18
C GLU A 237 -5.10 -0.80 -15.85
N LEU A 238 -5.20 -2.03 -15.34
CA LEU A 238 -4.39 -2.51 -14.22
C LEU A 238 -3.14 -3.21 -14.77
N GLY A 239 -2.00 -2.94 -14.13
CA GLY A 239 -0.81 -3.73 -14.31
C GLY A 239 -1.07 -5.15 -13.82
N ILE A 240 -0.35 -6.13 -14.33
CA ILE A 240 -0.58 -7.53 -13.98
C ILE A 240 0.72 -8.09 -13.46
N VAL A 241 0.65 -8.77 -12.33
CA VAL A 241 1.77 -9.49 -11.74
C VAL A 241 1.31 -10.90 -11.44
N ILE A 242 1.96 -11.89 -12.06
CA ILE A 242 1.69 -13.31 -11.80
C ILE A 242 2.93 -13.91 -11.15
N LEU A 243 2.79 -14.38 -9.92
CA LEU A 243 3.84 -15.04 -9.18
C LEU A 243 3.75 -16.56 -9.35
N ARG A 244 4.82 -17.16 -9.87
CA ARG A 244 5.05 -18.61 -9.80
C ARG A 244 6.10 -18.86 -8.72
N GLN A 245 5.65 -19.24 -7.53
CA GLN A 245 6.55 -19.58 -6.44
C GLN A 245 7.11 -20.99 -6.63
N HIS A 246 8.43 -21.12 -6.58
CA HIS A 246 9.07 -22.43 -6.67
C HIS A 246 8.85 -23.24 -5.38
N PRO A 247 8.31 -24.48 -5.44
CA PRO A 247 7.87 -25.22 -4.25
C PRO A 247 8.95 -25.47 -3.19
N ARG A 248 10.21 -25.65 -3.62
CA ARG A 248 11.34 -25.98 -2.72
C ARG A 248 12.14 -24.76 -2.26
N VAL A 249 12.44 -23.85 -3.18
CA VAL A 249 13.38 -22.74 -2.97
C VAL A 249 12.65 -21.50 -2.48
N ALA A 250 11.36 -21.35 -2.79
CA ALA A 250 10.60 -20.13 -2.56
C ALA A 250 11.40 -18.90 -3.04
N PHE A 251 11.83 -18.03 -2.12
CA PHE A 251 12.61 -16.81 -2.44
C PHE A 251 14.06 -16.88 -1.96
N GLY A 252 14.59 -18.08 -1.70
CA GLY A 252 15.97 -18.31 -1.32
C GLY A 252 16.44 -17.40 -0.18
N MET A 253 17.56 -16.71 -0.39
CA MET A 253 18.15 -15.79 0.59
C MET A 253 17.71 -14.34 0.42
N GLN A 254 16.84 -14.05 -0.56
CA GLN A 254 16.37 -12.69 -0.87
C GLN A 254 17.56 -11.74 -1.11
N LYS A 255 18.45 -12.10 -2.04
CA LYS A 255 19.68 -11.35 -2.36
C LYS A 255 19.90 -11.08 -3.83
N HIS A 256 19.42 -11.93 -4.72
CA HIS A 256 19.71 -11.80 -6.15
C HIS A 256 18.41 -11.72 -6.95
N ILE A 257 18.28 -10.65 -7.75
CA ILE A 257 17.12 -10.40 -8.59
C ILE A 257 17.60 -10.37 -10.03
N ASN A 258 17.07 -11.24 -10.87
CA ASN A 258 17.28 -11.16 -12.31
C ASN A 258 16.10 -10.46 -12.96
N LEU A 259 16.36 -9.36 -13.65
CA LEU A 259 15.39 -8.65 -14.46
C LEU A 259 15.64 -8.99 -15.94
N TRP A 260 14.72 -9.74 -16.54
CA TRP A 260 14.82 -10.15 -17.93
C TRP A 260 14.13 -9.14 -18.83
N LEU A 261 14.90 -8.46 -19.67
CA LEU A 261 14.39 -7.46 -20.59
C LEU A 261 14.87 -7.70 -22.02
N ARG A 262 13.95 -7.45 -22.96
CA ARG A 262 14.23 -7.39 -24.40
C ARG A 262 14.16 -5.93 -24.82
N GLU A 263 14.95 -5.54 -25.81
CA GLU A 263 15.10 -4.15 -26.28
C GLU A 263 13.78 -3.43 -26.58
N ARG A 264 12.74 -4.17 -27.01
CA ARG A 264 11.41 -3.65 -27.32
C ARG A 264 10.31 -4.24 -26.43
N SER A 265 10.66 -4.64 -25.22
CA SER A 265 9.67 -5.15 -24.26
C SER A 265 8.66 -4.06 -23.93
N PRO A 266 7.35 -4.28 -24.14
CA PRO A 266 6.34 -3.28 -23.77
C PRO A 266 6.13 -3.19 -22.25
N ASN A 267 6.60 -4.18 -21.49
CA ASN A 267 6.32 -4.32 -20.05
C ASN A 267 7.51 -4.02 -19.15
N TRP A 268 8.36 -3.08 -19.56
CA TRP A 268 9.62 -2.86 -18.87
C TRP A 268 9.48 -1.89 -17.69
N HIS A 269 8.48 -1.00 -17.69
CA HIS A 269 8.35 0.00 -16.63
C HIS A 269 7.93 -0.65 -15.32
N LEU A 270 6.86 -1.47 -15.32
CA LEU A 270 6.45 -2.17 -14.10
C LEU A 270 7.52 -3.17 -13.66
N ALA A 271 8.17 -3.86 -14.60
CA ALA A 271 9.25 -4.80 -14.30
C ALA A 271 10.40 -4.14 -13.55
N VAL A 272 10.89 -2.99 -14.05
CA VAL A 272 11.97 -2.23 -13.42
C VAL A 272 11.53 -1.70 -12.06
N LEU A 273 10.33 -1.12 -11.95
CA LEU A 273 9.83 -0.57 -10.68
C LEU A 273 9.73 -1.65 -9.59
N LEU A 274 9.21 -2.83 -9.92
CA LEU A 274 9.16 -3.95 -8.99
C LEU A 274 10.55 -4.49 -8.66
N ALA A 275 11.45 -4.59 -9.64
CA ALA A 275 12.82 -5.04 -9.42
C ALA A 275 13.58 -4.10 -8.46
N LEU A 276 13.44 -2.78 -8.65
CA LEU A 276 14.03 -1.77 -7.76
C LEU A 276 13.42 -1.83 -6.36
N HIS A 277 12.10 -2.00 -6.26
CA HIS A 277 11.44 -2.08 -4.96
C HIS A 277 11.89 -3.31 -4.16
N LEU A 278 11.97 -4.47 -4.82
CA LEU A 278 12.51 -5.69 -4.24
C LEU A 278 13.98 -5.51 -3.87
N GLN A 279 14.79 -4.93 -4.76
CA GLN A 279 16.23 -4.70 -4.52
C GLN A 279 16.46 -3.88 -3.26
N LEU A 280 15.68 -2.81 -3.06
CA LEU A 280 15.74 -1.96 -1.86
C LEU A 280 15.34 -2.74 -0.60
N ASN A 281 14.23 -3.48 -0.63
CA ASN A 281 13.73 -4.21 0.53
C ASN A 281 14.61 -5.40 0.91
N TRP A 282 15.20 -6.07 -0.08
CA TRP A 282 16.10 -7.21 0.10
C TRP A 282 17.54 -6.80 0.42
N ASN A 283 17.87 -5.51 0.21
CA ASN A 283 19.24 -5.01 0.11
C ASN A 283 20.08 -5.96 -0.77
N GLY A 284 19.51 -6.25 -1.95
CA GLY A 284 19.97 -7.26 -2.88
C GLY A 284 20.76 -6.66 -4.04
N LYS A 285 21.24 -7.54 -4.91
CA LYS A 285 21.89 -7.23 -6.17
C LYS A 285 20.90 -7.47 -7.32
N LEU A 286 20.84 -6.51 -8.23
CA LEU A 286 20.05 -6.58 -9.45
C LEU A 286 20.94 -7.00 -10.62
N ASN A 287 20.54 -8.01 -11.37
CA ASN A 287 21.17 -8.41 -12.63
C ASN A 287 20.19 -8.10 -13.76
N LEU A 288 20.65 -7.40 -14.79
CA LEU A 288 19.88 -7.19 -16.01
C LEU A 288 20.28 -8.26 -17.03
N VAL A 289 19.30 -9.05 -17.46
CA VAL A 289 19.53 -10.23 -18.29
C VAL A 289 18.80 -10.09 -19.61
N THR A 290 19.48 -10.40 -20.70
CA THR A 290 18.89 -10.44 -22.04
C THR A 290 19.45 -11.59 -22.86
N THR A 291 18.78 -11.94 -23.95
CA THR A 291 19.15 -13.07 -24.81
C THR A 291 19.58 -12.56 -26.18
N ALA A 292 20.72 -13.02 -26.68
CA ALA A 292 21.19 -12.74 -28.03
C ALA A 292 20.98 -13.97 -28.92
N THR A 293 20.24 -13.80 -30.00
CA THR A 293 20.01 -14.87 -30.99
C THR A 293 21.14 -14.97 -32.00
N SER A 294 21.85 -13.86 -32.24
CA SER A 294 23.02 -13.81 -33.12
C SER A 294 24.17 -13.04 -32.46
N PRO A 295 25.44 -13.39 -32.75
CA PRO A 295 26.60 -12.70 -32.18
C PRO A 295 26.64 -11.19 -32.48
N ASP A 296 26.11 -10.79 -33.63
CA ASP A 296 26.09 -9.39 -34.10
C ASP A 296 25.18 -8.49 -33.25
N GLU A 297 24.22 -9.06 -32.52
CA GLU A 297 23.32 -8.31 -31.63
C GLU A 297 23.97 -7.88 -30.32
N ARG A 298 25.09 -8.51 -29.93
CA ARG A 298 25.67 -8.35 -28.59
C ARG A 298 26.05 -6.89 -28.29
N GLY A 299 26.67 -6.20 -29.24
CA GLY A 299 27.05 -4.80 -29.08
C GLY A 299 25.84 -3.88 -28.92
N ARG A 300 24.79 -4.09 -29.72
CA ARG A 300 23.54 -3.32 -29.66
C ARG A 300 22.78 -3.56 -28.34
N LEU A 301 22.73 -4.81 -27.87
CA LEU A 301 22.07 -5.17 -26.61
C LEU A 301 22.81 -4.61 -25.39
N GLN A 302 24.15 -4.57 -25.45
CA GLN A 302 24.97 -3.93 -24.42
C GLN A 302 24.65 -2.43 -24.32
N GLU A 303 24.63 -1.72 -25.44
CA GLU A 303 24.30 -0.28 -25.48
C GLU A 303 22.86 -0.02 -25.02
N PHE A 304 21.92 -0.90 -25.36
CA PHE A 304 20.54 -0.84 -24.86
C PHE A 304 20.49 -0.96 -23.33
N MET A 305 21.20 -1.93 -22.75
CA MET A 305 21.21 -2.15 -21.30
C MET A 305 21.85 -0.99 -20.54
N GLU A 306 22.93 -0.41 -21.07
CA GLU A 306 23.57 0.78 -20.51
C GLU A 306 22.64 1.99 -20.53
N LYS A 307 22.03 2.28 -21.69
CA LYS A 307 21.03 3.36 -21.81
C LYS A 307 19.85 3.17 -20.87
N LEU A 308 19.32 1.95 -20.76
CA LEU A 308 18.23 1.64 -19.85
C LEU A 308 18.65 1.86 -18.39
N SER A 309 19.86 1.42 -18.04
CA SER A 309 20.43 1.59 -16.70
C SER A 309 20.54 3.06 -16.29
N ASP A 310 21.03 3.89 -17.21
CA ASP A 310 21.15 5.34 -17.00
C ASP A 310 19.77 6.01 -16.89
N LEU A 311 18.85 5.70 -17.81
CA LEU A 311 17.52 6.29 -17.85
C LEU A 311 16.65 5.92 -16.64
N ALA A 312 16.76 4.67 -16.17
CA ALA A 312 16.03 4.18 -15.00
C ALA A 312 16.81 4.35 -13.68
N ARG A 313 18.04 4.88 -13.75
CA ARG A 313 18.97 5.03 -12.61
C ARG A 313 19.10 3.74 -11.80
N LEU A 314 19.37 2.63 -12.48
CA LEU A 314 19.58 1.35 -11.81
C LEU A 314 20.79 1.43 -10.86
N PRO A 315 20.84 0.59 -9.81
CA PRO A 315 21.96 0.58 -8.87
C PRO A 315 23.31 0.39 -9.57
N SER A 316 24.35 1.07 -9.09
CA SER A 316 25.69 1.00 -9.70
C SER A 316 26.32 -0.41 -9.69
N MET A 317 25.84 -1.29 -8.81
CA MET A 317 26.26 -2.70 -8.71
C MET A 317 25.49 -3.64 -9.64
N THR A 318 24.66 -3.10 -10.55
CA THR A 318 23.91 -3.89 -11.51
C THR A 318 24.83 -4.53 -12.54
N GLU A 319 24.72 -5.85 -12.68
CA GLU A 319 25.48 -6.60 -13.69
C GLU A 319 24.65 -6.86 -14.94
N TYR A 320 25.29 -6.76 -16.10
CA TYR A 320 24.69 -7.04 -17.41
C TYR A 320 25.06 -8.44 -17.88
N HIS A 321 24.04 -9.24 -18.22
CA HIS A 321 24.22 -10.62 -18.68
C HIS A 321 23.54 -10.79 -20.05
N ILE A 322 24.35 -10.99 -21.09
CA ILE A 322 23.87 -11.35 -22.43
C ILE A 322 24.13 -12.84 -22.64
N ILE A 323 23.05 -13.63 -22.70
CA ILE A 323 23.12 -15.08 -22.87
C ILE A 323 22.83 -15.43 -24.33
N ASP A 324 23.74 -16.16 -24.96
CA ASP A 324 23.62 -16.57 -26.34
C ASP A 324 22.66 -17.76 -26.48
N GLY A 325 21.77 -17.73 -27.47
CA GLY A 325 20.85 -18.81 -27.80
C GLY A 325 19.37 -18.41 -27.75
N ASN A 326 18.49 -19.40 -27.93
CA ASN A 326 17.05 -19.19 -27.77
C ASN A 326 16.69 -18.97 -26.29
N PHE A 327 15.53 -18.36 -26.04
CA PHE A 327 15.09 -18.04 -24.69
C PHE A 327 15.08 -19.25 -23.73
N ARG A 328 14.65 -20.43 -24.20
CA ARG A 328 14.54 -21.63 -23.35
C ARG A 328 15.90 -22.18 -22.93
N ASP A 329 16.88 -22.12 -23.81
CA ASP A 329 18.26 -22.51 -23.50
C ASP A 329 18.96 -21.46 -22.65
N ALA A 330 18.66 -20.18 -22.86
CA ALA A 330 19.16 -19.09 -22.03
C ALA A 330 18.70 -19.21 -20.56
N LEU A 331 17.47 -19.66 -20.31
CA LEU A 331 16.95 -19.90 -18.96
C LEU A 331 17.77 -20.91 -18.17
N LYS A 332 18.33 -21.94 -18.82
CA LYS A 332 19.18 -22.96 -18.17
C LYS A 332 20.53 -22.40 -17.73
N ASN A 333 21.02 -21.39 -18.45
CA ASN A 333 22.29 -20.70 -18.21
C ASN A 333 22.10 -19.36 -17.50
N ALA A 334 20.91 -19.12 -16.93
CA ALA A 334 20.60 -17.90 -16.20
C ALA A 334 21.58 -17.68 -15.04
N PRO A 335 22.01 -16.43 -14.76
CA PRO A 335 22.77 -16.15 -13.56
C PRO A 335 21.95 -16.52 -12.33
N ARG A 336 22.62 -16.95 -11.25
CA ARG A 336 21.94 -17.36 -10.02
C ARG A 336 21.11 -16.20 -9.46
N ALA A 337 19.83 -16.45 -9.22
CA ALA A 337 18.92 -15.51 -8.59
C ALA A 337 18.02 -16.18 -7.56
N ASP A 338 17.42 -15.38 -6.69
CA ASP A 338 16.32 -15.79 -5.81
C ASP A 338 14.95 -15.55 -6.46
N ILE A 339 14.90 -14.63 -7.42
CA ILE A 339 13.72 -14.38 -8.27
C ILE A 339 14.14 -13.93 -9.68
N ASN A 340 13.40 -14.42 -10.68
CA ASN A 340 13.50 -13.96 -12.06
C ASN A 340 12.23 -13.19 -12.45
N ILE A 341 12.38 -11.98 -12.99
CA ILE A 341 11.28 -11.11 -13.41
C ILE A 341 11.24 -11.08 -14.94
N PHE A 342 10.09 -11.42 -15.54
CA PHE A 342 9.88 -11.49 -16.97
C PHE A 342 8.67 -10.67 -17.41
N GLY A 343 8.75 -10.01 -18.56
CA GLY A 343 7.57 -9.44 -19.21
C GLY A 343 6.74 -10.51 -19.92
N ILE A 344 5.40 -10.41 -19.88
CA ILE A 344 4.49 -11.31 -20.60
C ILE A 344 3.82 -10.66 -21.82
N GLY A 345 3.49 -11.47 -22.83
CA GLY A 345 2.69 -10.99 -23.96
C GLY A 345 1.23 -10.73 -23.59
N ASP A 346 0.42 -10.35 -24.59
CA ASP A 346 -1.00 -10.08 -24.37
C ASP A 346 -1.78 -11.30 -23.88
N ARG A 347 -1.39 -12.48 -24.35
CA ARG A 347 -1.88 -13.77 -23.86
C ARG A 347 -0.72 -14.46 -23.13
N PRO A 348 -0.85 -14.72 -21.82
CA PRO A 348 0.17 -15.43 -21.07
C PRO A 348 0.24 -16.90 -21.49
N ASP A 349 1.45 -17.40 -21.74
CA ASP A 349 1.69 -18.84 -21.93
C ASP A 349 2.02 -19.47 -20.57
N PHE A 350 1.00 -19.98 -19.89
CA PHE A 350 1.16 -20.57 -18.55
C PHE A 350 2.07 -21.79 -18.52
N LYS A 351 2.18 -22.53 -19.63
CA LYS A 351 3.10 -23.66 -19.73
C LYS A 351 4.54 -23.18 -19.74
N LEU A 352 4.86 -22.21 -20.60
CA LEU A 352 6.18 -21.59 -20.63
C LEU A 352 6.55 -20.96 -19.28
N MET A 353 5.58 -20.33 -18.60
CA MET A 353 5.78 -19.72 -17.28
C MET A 353 6.11 -20.75 -16.18
N ARG A 354 5.52 -21.94 -16.22
CA ARG A 354 5.89 -23.02 -15.30
C ARG A 354 7.26 -23.59 -15.67
N ASP A 355 7.46 -23.91 -16.94
CA ASP A 355 8.73 -24.42 -17.47
C ASP A 355 9.90 -23.50 -17.10
N ALA A 356 9.73 -22.17 -17.17
CA ALA A 356 10.79 -21.23 -16.85
C ALA A 356 11.18 -21.22 -15.35
N ALA A 357 10.22 -21.42 -14.45
CA ALA A 357 10.51 -21.56 -13.02
C ALA A 357 11.29 -22.85 -12.73
N ASP A 358 10.94 -23.94 -13.43
CA ASP A 358 11.63 -25.23 -13.29
C ASP A 358 13.04 -25.19 -13.91
N LEU A 359 13.20 -24.58 -15.10
CA LEU A 359 14.48 -24.45 -15.79
C LEU A 359 15.48 -23.56 -15.05
N THR A 360 14.99 -22.50 -14.40
CA THR A 360 15.83 -21.62 -13.57
C THR A 360 15.99 -22.14 -12.14
N ASN A 361 15.19 -23.11 -11.72
CA ASN A 361 15.12 -23.65 -10.35
C ASN A 361 14.90 -22.56 -9.28
N THR A 362 14.08 -21.55 -9.60
CA THR A 362 13.81 -20.37 -8.76
C THR A 362 12.38 -19.88 -8.94
N SER A 363 11.91 -18.99 -8.05
CA SER A 363 10.60 -18.35 -8.27
C SER A 363 10.66 -17.36 -9.43
N CYS A 364 9.55 -17.27 -10.17
CA CYS A 364 9.44 -16.35 -11.30
C CYS A 364 8.27 -15.39 -11.10
N LEU A 365 8.50 -14.14 -11.45
CA LEU A 365 7.52 -13.07 -11.50
C LEU A 365 7.28 -12.69 -12.95
N TYR A 366 6.02 -12.65 -13.33
CA TYR A 366 5.60 -12.34 -14.69
C TYR A 366 4.79 -11.05 -14.69
N VAL A 367 5.16 -10.09 -15.52
CA VAL A 367 4.63 -8.74 -15.44
C VAL A 367 4.08 -8.22 -16.76
N LYS A 368 2.97 -7.50 -16.68
CA LYS A 368 2.38 -6.73 -17.79
C LYS A 368 2.12 -5.30 -17.31
N ASP A 369 2.58 -4.32 -18.07
CA ASP A 369 2.36 -2.90 -17.73
C ASP A 369 0.88 -2.53 -17.97
N SER A 370 0.35 -1.59 -17.18
CA SER A 370 -0.93 -0.95 -17.48
C SER A 370 -0.82 0.10 -18.58
N GLY A 371 0.40 0.58 -18.83
CA GLY A 371 0.68 1.73 -19.71
C GLY A 371 0.71 3.06 -18.98
N HIS A 372 0.41 3.07 -17.67
CA HIS A 372 0.52 4.25 -16.81
C HIS A 372 1.80 4.28 -15.98
N GLU A 373 2.54 3.17 -15.92
CA GLU A 373 3.83 3.11 -15.24
C GLU A 373 4.91 3.85 -16.04
N SER A 374 5.76 4.57 -15.33
CA SER A 374 7.01 5.10 -15.89
C SER A 374 8.13 4.84 -14.90
N ALA A 375 9.11 4.05 -15.34
CA ALA A 375 10.37 3.84 -14.63
C ALA A 375 11.45 4.88 -15.00
N LEU A 376 11.13 5.83 -15.89
CA LEU A 376 12.03 6.89 -16.32
C LEU A 376 12.01 8.03 -15.28
N VAL A 377 13.18 8.59 -14.98
CA VAL A 377 13.38 9.66 -13.98
C VAL A 377 13.91 10.94 -14.57
#